data_AF-A0A7C9DDH6-F1
#
_entry.id   AF-A0A7C9DDH6-F1
#
_cell.length_a   1.000
_cell.length_b   1.000
_cell.length_c   1.000
_cell.angle_alpha   90.00
_cell.angle_beta   90.00
_cell.angle_gamma   90.00
#
_symmetry.space_group_name_H-M   'P 1'
#
loop_
_entity.id
_entity.type
_entity.pdbx_description
1 polymer ?
#
loop_
_entity_poly.entity_id
_entity_poly.type
_entity_poly.pdbx_seq_one_letter_code
_entity_poly.pdbx_strand_id
1 'polypeptide(L)'
;FPENYNFDKDELVWLWMAEGLIRPKVAGAQYFEWVLLEVLGGDAFDEVLSQSVLQVYCPFNQEPQTYRMHEFIHRYAQYIASDMYIRIDQQLANKALQIREIRHISFACPSTPLELWKDLQKCEGLRTILSLHDFTKIGQLRLT
;
A
#
# COMPACT_ATOMS: atom_id res chain seq x y z
N PHE A 1 4.18 2.60 2.07
CA PHE A 1 3.73 3.82 2.76
C PHE A 1 4.89 4.76 3.06
N PRO A 2 4.65 6.08 3.17
CA PRO A 2 5.63 7.04 3.70
C PRO A 2 6.03 6.72 5.14
N GLU A 3 7.16 7.24 5.59
CA GLU A 3 7.54 7.19 6.99
C GLU A 3 6.48 7.91 7.83
N ASN A 4 6.11 7.36 8.99
CA ASN A 4 5.07 7.90 9.89
C ASN A 4 3.66 8.02 9.28
N TYR A 5 3.38 7.34 8.17
CA TYR A 5 2.02 7.30 7.62
C TYR A 5 1.10 6.49 8.53
N ASN A 6 -0.04 7.09 8.86
CA ASN A 6 -1.10 6.46 9.66
C ASN A 6 -2.15 5.89 8.71
N PHE A 7 -2.44 4.60 8.84
CA PHE A 7 -3.53 3.90 8.16
C PHE A 7 -4.52 3.35 9.18
N ASP A 8 -5.76 3.11 8.76
CA ASP A 8 -6.67 2.27 9.52
C ASP A 8 -6.46 0.77 9.20
N LYS A 9 -7.04 -0.10 10.02
CA LYS A 9 -6.89 -1.56 9.88
C LYS A 9 -7.41 -2.02 8.51
N ASP A 10 -8.59 -1.54 8.12
CA ASP A 10 -9.27 -1.96 6.90
C ASP A 10 -8.48 -1.58 5.65
N GLU A 11 -7.89 -0.38 5.60
CA GLU A 11 -7.02 0.08 4.52
C GLU A 11 -5.86 -0.90 4.24
N LEU A 12 -5.19 -1.36 5.30
CA LEU A 12 -4.08 -2.32 5.14
C LEU A 12 -4.56 -3.71 4.76
N VAL A 13 -5.68 -4.16 5.35
CA VAL A 13 -6.29 -5.47 5.05
C VAL A 13 -6.70 -5.54 3.57
N TRP A 14 -7.38 -4.51 3.06
CA TRP A 14 -7.78 -4.47 1.66
C TRP A 14 -6.59 -4.47 0.70
N LEU A 15 -5.49 -3.81 1.06
CA LEU A 15 -4.25 -3.89 0.28
C LEU A 15 -3.68 -5.31 0.25
N TRP A 16 -3.63 -6.00 1.39
CA TRP A 16 -3.15 -7.38 1.44
C TRP A 16 -4.04 -8.33 0.64
N MET A 17 -5.35 -8.10 0.64
CA MET A 17 -6.29 -8.84 -0.21
C MET A 17 -6.03 -8.57 -1.70
N ALA A 18 -5.86 -7.30 -2.09
CA ALA A 18 -5.58 -6.91 -3.48
C ALA A 18 -4.24 -7.46 -4.00
N GLU A 19 -3.22 -7.52 -3.14
CA GLU A 19 -1.92 -8.13 -3.45
C GLU A 19 -1.95 -9.67 -3.41
N GLY A 20 -3.07 -10.28 -3.03
CA GLY A 20 -3.22 -11.74 -2.93
C GLY A 20 -2.36 -12.38 -1.83
N LEU A 21 -2.01 -11.60 -0.80
CA LEU A 21 -1.32 -12.07 0.41
C LEU A 21 -2.26 -12.85 1.31
N ILE A 22 -3.54 -12.48 1.33
CA ILE A 22 -4.60 -13.24 1.98
C ILE A 22 -5.21 -14.19 0.97
N ARG A 23 -5.24 -15.49 1.29
CA ARG A 23 -5.76 -16.53 0.38
C ARG A 23 -6.78 -17.40 1.09
N PRO A 24 -7.91 -17.71 0.45
CA PRO A 24 -8.89 -18.61 1.03
C PRO A 24 -8.37 -20.05 0.97
N LYS A 25 -8.65 -20.83 2.01
CA LYS A 25 -8.29 -22.26 2.05
C LYS A 25 -9.23 -23.14 1.23
N VAL A 26 -10.39 -22.63 0.82
CA VAL A 26 -11.44 -23.37 0.10
C VAL A 26 -11.97 -22.50 -1.05
N ALA A 27 -11.92 -23.02 -2.27
CA ALA A 27 -12.46 -22.37 -3.47
C ALA A 27 -13.95 -22.71 -3.65
N GLY A 28 -14.79 -21.76 -4.08
CA GLY A 28 -16.10 -22.10 -4.65
C GLY A 28 -17.29 -21.17 -4.37
N ALA A 29 -17.16 -20.11 -3.58
CA ALA A 29 -18.28 -19.21 -3.30
C ALA A 29 -17.83 -17.74 -3.21
N GLN A 30 -17.81 -17.04 -4.35
CA GLN A 30 -17.23 -15.70 -4.53
C GLN A 30 -17.69 -14.63 -3.52
N TYR A 31 -18.96 -14.63 -3.10
CA TYR A 31 -19.49 -13.64 -2.15
C TYR A 31 -19.11 -13.96 -0.69
N PHE A 32 -19.06 -15.25 -0.34
CA PHE A 32 -18.52 -15.69 0.96
C PHE A 32 -16.99 -15.57 1.00
N GLU A 33 -16.34 -15.60 -0.16
CA GLU A 33 -14.91 -15.50 -0.30
C GLU A 33 -14.38 -14.11 0.06
N TRP A 34 -15.04 -13.02 -0.36
CA TRP A 34 -14.61 -11.67 0.02
C TRP A 34 -14.73 -11.41 1.53
N VAL A 35 -15.87 -11.75 2.15
CA VAL A 35 -16.06 -11.62 3.60
C VAL A 35 -15.05 -12.50 4.35
N LEU A 36 -14.78 -13.72 3.86
CA LEU A 36 -13.77 -14.60 4.44
C LEU A 36 -12.36 -13.99 4.33
N LEU A 37 -12.02 -13.37 3.20
CA LEU A 37 -10.73 -12.70 3.02
C LEU A 37 -10.57 -11.51 3.96
N GLU A 38 -11.63 -10.74 4.24
CA GLU A 38 -11.58 -9.67 5.24
C GLU A 38 -11.34 -10.23 6.65
N VAL A 39 -12.03 -11.31 7.03
CA VAL A 39 -11.81 -11.97 8.33
C VAL A 39 -10.38 -12.50 8.45
N LEU A 40 -9.92 -13.26 7.44
CA LEU A 40 -8.55 -13.79 7.41
C LEU A 40 -7.49 -12.68 7.40
N GLY A 41 -7.76 -11.58 6.69
CA GLY A 41 -6.90 -10.41 6.67
C GLY A 41 -6.88 -9.69 8.02
N GLY A 42 -8.02 -9.60 8.69
CA GLY A 42 -8.13 -9.07 10.04
C GLY A 42 -7.35 -9.87 11.07
N ASP A 43 -7.43 -11.20 11.01
CA ASP A 43 -6.67 -12.11 11.87
C ASP A 43 -5.15 -11.97 11.61
N ALA A 44 -4.74 -11.94 10.33
CA ALA A 44 -3.35 -11.72 9.95
C ALA A 44 -2.83 -10.36 10.43
N PHE A 45 -3.67 -9.32 10.40
CA PHE A 45 -3.32 -8.00 10.89
C PHE A 45 -3.03 -8.02 12.39
N ASP A 46 -3.90 -8.68 13.17
CA ASP A 46 -3.74 -8.78 14.62
C ASP A 46 -2.47 -9.58 14.98
N GLU A 47 -2.15 -10.61 14.20
CA GLU A 47 -0.89 -11.34 14.33
C GLU A 47 0.33 -10.43 14.08
N VAL A 48 0.35 -9.69 12.97
CA VAL A 48 1.44 -8.77 12.62
C VAL A 48 1.58 -7.65 13.68
N LEU A 49 0.46 -7.15 14.21
CA LEU A 49 0.43 -6.19 15.31
C LEU A 49 1.04 -6.78 16.58
N SER A 50 0.71 -8.03 16.92
CA SER A 50 1.29 -8.73 18.09
C SER A 50 2.81 -8.89 17.99
N GLN A 51 3.34 -8.95 16.77
CA GLN A 51 4.79 -9.04 16.50
C GLN A 51 5.52 -7.69 16.56
N SER A 52 4.83 -6.60 16.93
CA SER A 52 5.39 -5.23 17.00
C SER A 52 5.94 -4.69 15.67
N VAL A 53 5.51 -5.26 14.54
CA VAL A 53 5.81 -4.75 13.19
C VAL A 53 5.06 -3.44 12.93
N LEU A 54 3.83 -3.37 13.46
CA LEU A 54 2.97 -2.19 13.46
C LEU A 54 2.89 -1.60 14.87
N GLN A 55 2.67 -0.30 14.95
CA GLN A 55 2.44 0.43 16.20
C GLN A 55 1.04 1.03 16.18
N VAL A 56 0.34 0.93 17.31
CA VAL A 56 -0.89 1.68 17.55
C VAL A 56 -0.53 3.16 17.68
N TYR A 57 -1.21 3.99 16.90
CA TYR A 57 -1.13 5.44 16.97
C TYR A 57 -2.53 6.00 17.25
N CYS A 58 -2.75 6.33 18.51
CA CYS A 58 -3.98 6.97 18.99
C CYS A 58 -3.61 8.19 19.82
N PRO A 59 -3.37 9.36 19.20
CA PRO A 59 -3.32 10.57 19.98
C PRO A 59 -4.69 10.73 20.66
N PHE A 60 -4.70 10.72 21.99
CA PHE A 60 -5.89 10.97 22.83
C PHE A 60 -6.90 9.83 23.03
N ASN A 61 -6.56 8.56 22.75
CA ASN A 61 -7.47 7.39 22.94
C ASN A 61 -8.84 7.55 22.26
N GLN A 62 -8.89 8.32 21.17
CA GLN A 62 -10.10 8.49 20.37
C GLN A 62 -10.17 7.41 19.30
N GLU A 63 -11.37 6.87 19.09
CA GLU A 63 -11.68 5.97 17.98
C GLU A 63 -12.01 6.77 16.70
N PRO A 64 -11.67 6.27 15.50
CA PRO A 64 -11.04 4.98 15.26
C PRO A 64 -9.52 4.99 15.52
N GLN A 65 -9.00 3.89 16.06
CA GLN A 65 -7.55 3.70 16.17
C GLN A 65 -6.87 3.72 14.79
N THR A 66 -5.70 4.35 14.73
CA THR A 66 -4.84 4.27 13.54
C THR A 66 -3.56 3.55 13.87
N TYR A 67 -2.89 3.08 12.84
CA TYR A 67 -1.71 2.25 12.94
C TYR A 67 -0.64 2.80 12.01
N ARG A 68 0.61 2.58 12.37
CA ARG A 68 1.75 2.95 11.54
C ARG A 68 2.81 1.86 11.60
N MET A 69 3.63 1.78 10.57
CA MET A 69 4.79 0.89 10.57
C MET A 69 5.89 1.48 11.48
N HIS A 70 6.58 0.62 12.24
CA HIS A 70 7.73 1.05 13.03
C HIS A 70 8.83 1.59 12.11
N GLU A 71 9.48 2.71 12.48
CA GLU A 71 10.55 3.36 11.67
C GLU A 71 11.65 2.38 11.20
N PHE A 72 12.16 1.55 12.11
CA PHE A 72 13.14 0.51 11.78
C PHE A 72 12.63 -0.49 10.73
N ILE A 73 11.41 -1.02 10.91
CA ILE A 73 10.78 -1.95 9.95
C ILE A 73 10.56 -1.26 8.61
N HIS A 74 10.14 0.01 8.63
CA HIS A 74 9.94 0.82 7.44
C HIS A 74 11.23 0.96 6.62
N ARG A 75 12.34 1.35 7.26
CA ARG A 75 13.65 1.43 6.60
C ARG A 75 14.10 0.07 6.06
N TYR A 76 13.87 -0.99 6.82
CA TYR A 76 14.25 -2.34 6.40
C TYR A 76 13.42 -2.82 5.19
N ALA A 77 12.12 -2.56 5.19
CA ALA A 77 11.24 -2.86 4.06
C ALA A 77 11.63 -2.07 2.80
N GLN A 78 11.99 -0.78 2.95
CA GLN A 78 12.50 0.01 1.83
C GLN A 78 13.81 -0.54 1.26
N TYR A 79 14.70 -1.02 2.13
CA TYR A 79 15.94 -1.65 1.70
C TYR A 79 15.68 -2.96 0.94
N ILE A 80 14.86 -3.86 1.47
CA ILE A 80 14.54 -5.14 0.82
C ILE A 80 13.82 -4.92 -0.51
N ALA A 81 12.88 -3.98 -0.57
CA ALA A 81 12.06 -3.76 -1.76
C ALA A 81 12.71 -2.84 -2.80
N SER A 82 13.95 -2.37 -2.60
CA SER A 82 14.55 -1.30 -3.41
C SER A 82 14.68 -1.63 -4.90
N ASP A 83 14.77 -2.92 -5.22
CA ASP A 83 14.87 -3.45 -6.58
C ASP A 83 13.49 -3.55 -7.28
N MET A 84 12.42 -3.64 -6.50
CA MET A 84 11.07 -3.91 -6.99
C MET A 84 10.06 -2.79 -6.70
N TYR A 85 10.43 -1.80 -5.90
CA TYR A 85 9.58 -0.67 -5.50
C TYR A 85 10.22 0.69 -5.81
N ILE A 86 9.40 1.62 -6.31
CA ILE A 86 9.80 3.02 -6.48
C ILE A 86 8.71 3.96 -5.95
N ARG A 87 9.15 5.04 -5.30
CA ARG A 87 8.30 6.16 -4.93
C ARG A 87 8.59 7.33 -5.86
N ILE A 88 7.56 7.82 -6.54
CA ILE A 88 7.65 8.95 -7.45
C ILE A 88 7.17 10.20 -6.72
N ASP A 89 8.09 11.12 -6.48
CA ASP A 89 7.81 12.46 -5.95
C ASP A 89 7.87 13.51 -7.07
N GLN A 90 7.69 14.77 -6.71
CA GLN A 90 7.68 15.87 -7.68
C GLN A 90 9.03 16.07 -8.40
N GLN A 91 10.14 15.63 -7.81
CA GLN A 91 11.46 15.72 -8.44
C GLN A 91 11.67 14.62 -9.48
N LEU A 92 11.21 13.41 -9.17
CA LEU A 92 11.29 12.24 -10.06
C LEU A 92 10.22 12.26 -11.14
N ALA A 93 9.04 12.82 -10.87
CA ALA A 93 7.93 12.89 -11.83
C ALA A 93 8.28 13.66 -13.11
N ASN A 94 9.21 14.62 -13.02
CA ASN A 94 9.67 15.43 -14.15
C ASN A 94 10.88 14.84 -14.89
N LYS A 95 11.34 13.65 -14.51
CA LYS A 95 12.47 12.96 -15.15
C LYS A 95 11.97 11.75 -15.91
N ALA A 96 12.59 11.47 -17.05
CA ALA A 96 12.42 10.18 -17.71
C ALA A 96 13.01 9.09 -16.83
N LEU A 97 12.22 8.06 -16.50
CA LEU A 97 12.63 6.97 -15.62
C LEU A 97 12.74 5.69 -16.45
N GLN A 98 13.88 5.02 -16.41
CA GLN A 98 14.01 3.68 -16.98
C GLN A 98 13.48 2.65 -16.00
N ILE A 99 12.16 2.54 -15.93
CA ILE A 99 11.46 1.61 -15.06
C ILE A 99 11.15 0.37 -15.90
N ARG A 100 11.94 -0.70 -15.76
CA ARG A 100 11.66 -1.97 -16.44
C ARG A 100 11.34 -3.11 -15.48
N GLU A 101 12.00 -3.12 -14.31
CA GLU A 101 11.94 -4.25 -13.36
C GLU A 101 11.11 -3.95 -12.10
N ILE A 102 10.50 -2.76 -12.02
CA ILE A 102 9.68 -2.36 -10.88
C ILE A 102 8.33 -3.05 -10.91
N ARG A 103 7.92 -3.57 -9.75
CA ARG A 103 6.61 -4.21 -9.53
C ARG A 103 5.65 -3.35 -8.75
N HIS A 104 6.12 -2.40 -7.95
CA HIS A 104 5.28 -1.60 -7.06
C HIS A 104 5.64 -0.12 -7.14
N ILE A 105 4.63 0.72 -7.37
CA ILE A 105 4.84 2.16 -7.54
C ILE A 105 3.92 2.92 -6.60
N SER A 106 4.46 3.97 -5.98
CA SER A 106 3.63 4.95 -5.29
C SER A 106 3.90 6.38 -5.74
N PHE A 107 2.86 7.20 -5.76
CA PHE A 107 2.95 8.63 -6.10
C PHE A 107 2.80 9.49 -4.86
N ALA A 108 3.70 10.43 -4.68
CA ALA A 108 3.65 11.45 -3.63
C ALA A 108 3.66 12.87 -4.22
N CYS A 109 3.08 13.04 -5.42
CA CYS A 109 2.99 14.33 -6.10
C CYS A 109 1.54 14.66 -6.47
N PRO A 110 1.17 15.96 -6.54
CA PRO A 110 -0.22 16.34 -6.79
C PRO A 110 -0.77 16.00 -8.16
N SER A 111 0.10 16.04 -9.15
CA SER A 111 -0.21 15.71 -10.51
C SER A 111 0.82 14.72 -11.02
N THR A 112 0.35 13.68 -11.71
CA THR A 112 1.20 12.69 -12.36
C THR A 112 1.36 13.11 -13.83
N PRO A 113 2.57 13.49 -14.30
CA PRO A 113 2.77 13.93 -15.67
C PRO A 113 2.41 12.86 -16.69
N LEU A 114 1.87 13.25 -17.85
CA LEU A 114 1.48 12.30 -18.91
C LEU A 114 2.66 11.44 -19.39
N GLU A 115 3.86 12.00 -19.44
CA GLU A 115 5.08 11.29 -19.85
C GLU A 115 5.44 10.14 -18.92
N LEU A 116 5.14 10.29 -17.62
CA LEU A 116 5.38 9.24 -16.64
C LEU A 116 4.49 8.02 -16.93
N TRP A 117 3.22 8.23 -17.28
CA TRP A 117 2.32 7.13 -17.65
C TRP A 117 2.82 6.36 -18.87
N LYS A 118 3.44 7.03 -19.84
CA LYS A 118 4.07 6.36 -21.01
C LYS A 118 5.26 5.50 -20.60
N ASP A 119 6.04 5.94 -19.61
CA ASP A 119 7.14 5.13 -19.07
C ASP A 119 6.61 3.94 -18.25
N LEU A 120 5.53 4.12 -17.49
CA LEU A 120 4.89 3.04 -16.75
C LEU A 120 4.27 1.97 -17.66
N GLN A 121 3.73 2.35 -18.82
CA GLN A 121 3.23 1.39 -19.80
C GLN A 121 4.30 0.43 -20.33
N LYS A 122 5.58 0.81 -20.24
CA LYS A 122 6.72 -0.04 -20.64
C LYS A 122 7.14 -1.02 -19.53
N CYS A 123 6.55 -0.93 -18.34
CA CYS A 123 6.85 -1.82 -17.22
C CYS A 123 6.07 -3.13 -17.36
N GLU A 124 6.72 -4.20 -17.80
CA GLU A 124 6.07 -5.50 -18.00
C GLU A 124 5.74 -6.24 -16.68
N GLY A 125 6.30 -5.79 -15.55
CA GLY A 125 6.17 -6.45 -14.24
C GLY A 125 5.35 -5.70 -13.19
N LEU A 126 4.70 -4.59 -13.57
CA LEU A 126 3.98 -3.72 -12.63
C LEU A 126 2.73 -4.41 -12.07
N ARG A 127 2.65 -4.50 -10.74
CA ARG A 127 1.54 -5.12 -9.99
C ARG A 127 0.68 -4.10 -9.27
N THR A 128 1.30 -3.07 -8.70
CA THR A 128 0.59 -2.11 -7.83
C THR A 128 0.92 -0.68 -8.20
N ILE A 129 -0.11 0.14 -8.26
CA ILE A 129 -0.02 1.58 -8.41
C ILE A 129 -0.81 2.22 -7.27
N LEU A 130 -0.13 2.96 -6.40
CA LEU A 130 -0.73 3.58 -5.23
C LEU A 130 -0.56 5.10 -5.26
N SER A 131 -1.68 5.84 -5.22
CA SER A 131 -1.62 7.28 -4.97
C SER A 131 -1.57 7.52 -3.46
N LEU A 132 -0.52 8.18 -2.99
CA LEU A 132 -0.36 8.61 -1.61
C LEU A 132 -0.53 10.13 -1.48
N HIS A 133 -0.99 10.80 -2.54
CA HIS A 133 -1.29 12.22 -2.50
C HIS A 133 -2.51 12.46 -1.61
N ASP A 134 -2.44 13.53 -0.82
CA ASP A 134 -3.46 13.99 0.13
C ASP A 134 -3.84 13.06 1.29
N PHE A 135 -3.03 12.03 1.59
CA PHE A 135 -3.41 11.00 2.58
C PHE A 135 -4.83 10.45 2.33
N THR A 136 -5.23 10.44 1.06
CA THR A 136 -6.58 10.04 0.67
C THR A 136 -6.73 8.57 0.99
N LYS A 137 -7.77 8.21 1.77
CA LYS A 137 -8.04 6.82 2.11
C LYS A 137 -8.11 5.97 0.84
N ILE A 138 -7.43 4.83 0.84
CA ILE A 138 -7.42 3.90 -0.29
C ILE A 138 -8.87 3.47 -0.58
N GLY A 139 -9.26 3.57 -1.85
CA GLY A 139 -10.65 3.33 -2.31
C GLY A 139 -11.50 4.59 -2.46
N GLN A 140 -11.06 5.76 -1.99
CA GLN A 140 -11.72 7.04 -2.27
C GLN A 140 -11.11 7.72 -3.50
N LEU A 141 -11.54 7.30 -4.70
CA LEU A 141 -11.24 8.06 -5.91
C LEU A 141 -12.13 9.31 -5.95
N ARG A 142 -11.56 10.49 -5.67
CA ARG A 142 -12.20 11.75 -6.04
C ARG A 142 -12.01 11.95 -7.54
N LEU A 143 -13.06 11.65 -8.30
CA LEU A 143 -13.17 12.11 -9.68
C LEU A 143 -13.36 13.63 -9.62
N THR A 144 -12.33 14.39 -10.01
CA THR A 144 -12.42 15.82 -10.33
C THR A 144 -12.67 16.00 -11.81
#